data_AF-B0WEE1-F1
#
_entry.id   AF-B0WEE1-F1
#
_cell.length_a   1.000
_cell.length_b   1.000
_cell.length_c   1.000
_cell.angle_alpha   90.00
_cell.angle_beta   90.00
_cell.angle_gamma   90.00
#
_symmetry.space_group_name_H-M   'P 1'
#
loop_
_entity.id
_entity.type
_entity.pdbx_description
1 polymer ?
#
loop_
_entity_poly.entity_id
_entity_poly.type
_entity_poly.pdbx_seq_one_letter_code
_entity_poly.pdbx_strand_id
1 'polypeptide(L)'
;MEPSIVSLLLLFSLGASSSGYNLPTTRHVEEQPRHHLQQDILDFLNLIPFDDVQSLMQYYYHYDAQVESALDYVSSEDYTQIKLEIMNLSEVRSFRRYLDGIGFSVVHVWRELTKRFDVEEIFAEPDEAMRSLNLTTRGLNGLVDDILALLPQDEIILLFFDKLETSNDFSYFFEQVGSGEFENVLNMLQSSQQLRILLWRLQRHGFDIPGWIQQIQRYFSFSSF
;
A
#
# COMPACT_ATOMS: atom_id res chain seq x y z
N MET A 1 -7.28 2.21 20.84
CA MET A 1 -6.13 2.26 19.93
C MET A 1 -6.70 2.00 18.56
N GLU A 2 -7.09 3.06 17.86
CA GLU A 2 -7.67 2.98 16.51
C GLU A 2 -6.56 2.49 15.57
N PRO A 3 -6.67 1.32 14.93
CA PRO A 3 -5.75 0.93 13.88
C PRO A 3 -6.02 1.86 12.69
N SER A 4 -5.15 2.87 12.47
CA SER A 4 -5.28 3.80 11.35
C SER A 4 -5.42 3.02 10.04
N ILE A 5 -6.62 3.10 9.47
CA ILE A 5 -7.16 2.36 8.32
C ILE A 5 -6.25 2.47 7.10
N VAL A 6 -5.51 3.57 6.98
CA VAL A 6 -4.54 3.84 5.91
C VAL A 6 -3.35 2.88 5.95
N SER A 7 -3.03 2.33 7.12
CA SER A 7 -1.85 1.49 7.36
C SER A 7 -2.03 0.05 6.89
N LEU A 8 -3.28 -0.40 6.73
CA LEU A 8 -3.61 -1.73 6.17
C LEU A 8 -3.67 -1.69 4.64
N LEU A 9 -3.94 -0.52 4.04
CA LEU A 9 -4.10 -0.36 2.58
C LEU A 9 -2.75 -0.36 1.84
N LEU A 10 -1.69 0.19 2.46
CA LEU A 10 -0.34 0.21 1.89
C LEU A 10 0.36 -1.17 1.93
N LEU A 11 -0.09 -2.11 2.77
CA LEU A 11 0.51 -3.45 2.81
C LEU A 11 0.21 -4.32 1.60
N PHE A 12 -0.90 -4.06 0.92
CA PHE A 12 -1.16 -4.73 -0.34
C PHE A 12 -0.43 -4.10 -1.52
N SER A 13 0.23 -2.94 -1.30
CA SER A 13 1.11 -2.33 -2.27
C SER A 13 2.55 -2.87 -2.25
N LEU A 14 2.78 -4.03 -1.65
CA LEU A 14 3.92 -4.89 -1.98
C LEU A 14 3.45 -6.20 -2.63
N GLY A 15 2.21 -6.22 -3.12
CA GLY A 15 1.44 -7.44 -3.28
C GLY A 15 1.11 -7.87 -4.70
N ALA A 16 1.65 -7.30 -5.78
CA ALA A 16 1.42 -7.85 -7.12
C ALA A 16 2.37 -7.38 -8.25
N SER A 17 3.59 -7.90 -8.30
CA SER A 17 4.32 -7.99 -9.58
C SER A 17 4.13 -9.36 -10.26
N SER A 18 3.85 -9.29 -11.56
CA SER A 18 3.82 -10.29 -12.65
C SER A 18 3.06 -11.62 -12.46
N SER A 19 1.83 -11.69 -12.98
CA SER A 19 1.37 -12.76 -13.90
C SER A 19 0.01 -12.40 -14.47
N GLY A 20 -0.10 -12.40 -15.80
CA GLY A 20 -1.33 -12.08 -16.52
C GLY A 20 -2.41 -13.13 -16.27
N TYR A 21 -3.57 -12.68 -15.79
CA TYR A 21 -4.78 -13.48 -15.72
C TYR A 21 -5.77 -12.96 -16.77
N ASN A 22 -6.02 -13.77 -17.79
CA ASN A 22 -7.18 -13.61 -18.67
C ASN A 22 -8.41 -14.21 -17.97
N LEU A 23 -9.50 -13.44 -17.87
CA LEU A 23 -10.81 -13.95 -17.45
C LEU A 23 -11.85 -13.67 -18.55
N PRO A 24 -12.76 -14.61 -18.83
CA PRO A 24 -13.75 -14.48 -19.89
C PRO A 24 -14.89 -13.53 -19.51
N THR A 25 -15.29 -12.71 -20.47
CA THR A 25 -16.42 -11.78 -20.40
C THR A 25 -17.75 -12.51 -20.32
N THR A 26 -18.57 -12.19 -19.31
CA THR A 26 -20.03 -12.44 -19.38
C THR A 26 -20.86 -11.26 -18.89
N ARG A 27 -21.53 -10.66 -19.89
CA ARG A 27 -22.90 -10.11 -19.99
C ARG A 27 -23.46 -9.18 -18.92
N HIS A 28 -23.88 -8.03 -19.43
CA HIS A 28 -24.62 -6.92 -18.83
C HIS A 28 -25.88 -7.35 -18.07
N VAL A 29 -25.95 -6.91 -16.82
CA VAL A 29 -27.17 -6.61 -16.08
C VAL A 29 -27.16 -5.09 -15.89
N GLU A 30 -28.26 -4.41 -16.22
CA GLU A 30 -28.40 -2.96 -16.00
C GLU A 30 -28.36 -2.66 -14.50
N GLU A 31 -27.41 -1.83 -14.08
CA GLU A 31 -27.21 -1.44 -12.69
C GLU A 31 -27.14 0.08 -12.56
N GLN A 32 -27.85 0.59 -11.56
CA GLN A 32 -27.68 1.93 -11.00
C GLN A 32 -26.18 2.20 -10.77
N PRO A 33 -25.69 3.44 -10.95
CA PRO A 33 -24.27 3.69 -11.17
C PRO A 33 -23.43 3.23 -9.97
N ARG A 34 -22.82 2.03 -10.09
CA ARG A 34 -21.84 1.46 -9.15
C ARG A 34 -20.48 2.11 -9.36
N HIS A 35 -20.45 3.44 -9.27
CA HIS A 35 -19.40 4.28 -9.84
C HIS A 35 -18.86 5.35 -8.87
N HIS A 36 -18.64 5.09 -7.57
CA HIS A 36 -18.05 6.15 -6.72
C HIS A 36 -16.89 5.73 -5.81
N LEU A 37 -16.89 4.57 -5.13
CA LEU A 37 -15.76 4.23 -4.24
C LEU A 37 -14.40 4.12 -4.95
N GLN A 38 -14.31 3.44 -6.09
CA GLN A 38 -13.02 3.30 -6.79
C GLN A 38 -12.49 4.65 -7.26
N GLN A 39 -13.36 5.57 -7.68
CA GLN A 39 -12.95 6.92 -8.05
C GLN A 39 -12.47 7.70 -6.82
N ASP A 40 -13.19 7.61 -5.70
CA ASP A 40 -12.78 8.27 -4.45
C ASP A 40 -11.39 7.81 -4.01
N ILE A 41 -11.09 6.51 -4.11
CA ILE A 41 -9.76 5.97 -3.81
C ILE A 41 -8.71 6.48 -4.83
N LEU A 42 -9.07 6.60 -6.11
CA LEU A 42 -8.15 7.14 -7.12
C LEU A 42 -7.81 8.61 -6.88
N ASP A 43 -8.73 9.39 -6.32
CA ASP A 43 -8.48 10.79 -5.97
C ASP A 43 -7.38 10.92 -4.91
N PHE A 44 -7.32 10.00 -3.93
CA PHE A 44 -6.19 9.95 -2.98
C PHE A 44 -4.87 9.55 -3.66
N LEU A 45 -4.89 8.60 -4.60
CA LEU A 45 -3.69 8.23 -5.35
C LEU A 45 -3.15 9.42 -6.15
N ASN A 46 -4.02 10.31 -6.64
CA ASN A 46 -3.61 11.49 -7.39
C ASN A 46 -2.89 12.55 -6.54
N LEU A 47 -2.97 12.47 -5.21
CA LEU A 47 -2.23 13.34 -4.30
C LEU A 47 -0.77 12.90 -4.08
N ILE A 48 -0.40 11.69 -4.52
CA ILE A 48 0.96 11.20 -4.36
C ILE A 48 1.88 11.92 -5.38
N PRO A 49 2.96 12.57 -4.94
CA PRO A 49 3.94 13.17 -5.86
C PRO A 49 4.85 12.06 -6.43
N PHE A 50 4.36 11.33 -7.44
CA PHE A 50 5.05 10.15 -7.99
C PHE A 50 6.47 10.44 -8.46
N ASP A 51 6.69 11.57 -9.14
CA ASP A 51 8.02 11.96 -9.64
C ASP A 51 9.04 12.12 -8.48
N ASP A 52 8.63 12.78 -7.39
CA ASP A 52 9.48 12.98 -6.21
C ASP A 52 9.71 11.66 -5.47
N VAL A 53 8.67 10.82 -5.35
CA VAL A 53 8.77 9.49 -4.73
C VAL A 53 9.69 8.58 -5.54
N GLN A 54 9.59 8.58 -6.87
CA GLN A 54 10.48 7.82 -7.76
C GLN A 54 11.92 8.30 -7.66
N SER A 55 12.15 9.61 -7.68
CA SER A 55 13.48 10.20 -7.50
C SER A 55 14.10 9.81 -6.15
N LEU A 56 13.30 9.82 -5.08
CA LEU A 56 13.72 9.37 -3.75
C LEU A 56 14.05 7.88 -3.73
N MET A 57 13.19 7.04 -4.33
CA MET A 57 13.42 5.60 -4.43
C MET A 57 14.69 5.28 -5.24
N GLN A 58 14.93 5.97 -6.35
CA GLN A 58 16.15 5.86 -7.14
C GLN A 58 17.37 6.23 -6.31
N TYR A 59 17.31 7.34 -5.57
CA TYR A 59 18.40 7.74 -4.67
C TYR A 59 18.71 6.66 -3.64
N TYR A 60 17.68 6.15 -2.94
CA TYR A 60 17.86 5.09 -1.96
C TYR A 60 18.39 3.79 -2.58
N TYR A 61 17.94 3.42 -3.78
CA TYR A 61 18.43 2.23 -4.47
C TYR A 61 19.94 2.32 -4.75
N HIS A 62 20.44 3.45 -5.22
CA HIS A 62 21.85 3.61 -5.59
C HIS A 62 22.78 3.93 -4.43
N TYR A 63 22.26 4.50 -3.33
CA TYR A 63 23.08 5.00 -2.22
C TYR A 63 22.82 4.32 -0.87
N ASP A 64 21.86 3.40 -0.77
CA ASP A 64 21.60 2.61 0.44
C ASP A 64 21.66 1.10 0.15
N ALA A 65 22.71 0.45 0.67
CA ALA A 65 22.93 -0.98 0.46
C ALA A 65 21.80 -1.88 1.01
N GLN A 66 21.05 -1.44 2.04
CA GLN A 66 19.90 -2.21 2.51
C GLN A 66 18.76 -2.14 1.50
N VAL A 67 18.53 -0.97 0.91
CA VAL A 67 17.45 -0.79 -0.08
C VAL A 67 17.79 -1.49 -1.39
N GLU A 68 19.04 -1.36 -1.87
CA GLU A 68 19.54 -2.10 -3.04
C GLU A 68 19.26 -3.61 -2.89
N SER A 69 19.75 -4.21 -1.80
CA SER A 69 19.57 -5.64 -1.54
C SER A 69 18.09 -6.06 -1.40
N ALA A 70 17.25 -5.19 -0.85
CA ALA A 70 15.83 -5.48 -0.70
C ALA A 70 15.09 -5.42 -2.03
N LEU A 71 15.40 -4.45 -2.89
CA LEU A 71 14.80 -4.34 -4.22
C LEU A 71 15.23 -5.49 -5.13
N ASP A 72 16.48 -5.93 -5.05
CA ASP A 72 16.93 -7.15 -5.73
C ASP A 72 16.16 -8.39 -5.25
N TYR A 73 15.93 -8.51 -3.93
CA TYR A 73 15.20 -9.63 -3.34
C TYR A 73 13.76 -9.75 -3.84
N VAL A 74 13.08 -8.64 -4.16
CA VAL A 74 11.71 -8.65 -4.72
C VAL A 74 11.62 -9.45 -6.02
N SER A 75 12.72 -9.52 -6.79
CA SER A 75 12.79 -10.30 -8.05
C SER A 75 13.08 -11.79 -7.84
N SER A 76 13.23 -12.25 -6.60
CA SER A 76 13.60 -13.63 -6.29
C SER A 76 12.40 -14.60 -6.26
N GLU A 77 12.70 -15.89 -6.44
CA GLU A 77 11.72 -16.97 -6.29
C GLU A 77 11.24 -17.11 -4.84
N ASP A 78 12.12 -16.90 -3.85
CA ASP A 78 11.74 -16.96 -2.43
C ASP A 78 10.71 -15.88 -2.06
N TYR A 79 10.91 -14.65 -2.53
CA TYR A 79 9.93 -13.58 -2.36
C TYR A 79 8.58 -13.94 -3.02
N THR A 80 8.62 -14.45 -4.26
CA THR A 80 7.43 -14.90 -4.99
C THR A 80 6.68 -15.99 -4.22
N GLN A 81 7.42 -16.94 -3.63
CA GLN A 81 6.86 -18.03 -2.85
C GLN A 81 6.23 -17.54 -1.54
N ILE A 82 6.91 -16.66 -0.78
CA ILE A 82 6.35 -16.07 0.45
C ILE A 82 5.04 -15.32 0.15
N LYS A 83 5.02 -14.53 -0.93
CA LYS A 83 3.83 -13.81 -1.37
C LYS A 83 2.68 -14.77 -1.67
N LEU A 84 2.93 -15.85 -2.41
CA LEU A 84 1.92 -16.88 -2.69
C LEU A 84 1.42 -17.55 -1.40
N GLU A 85 2.31 -17.84 -0.45
CA GLU A 85 1.96 -18.41 0.85
C GLU A 85 1.04 -17.46 1.63
N ILE A 86 1.37 -16.16 1.72
CA ILE A 86 0.53 -15.14 2.37
C ILE A 86 -0.85 -15.09 1.72
N MET A 87 -0.92 -14.99 0.39
CA MET A 87 -2.21 -14.91 -0.32
C MET A 87 -3.08 -16.18 -0.14
N ASN A 88 -2.46 -17.31 0.17
CA ASN A 88 -3.13 -18.59 0.39
C ASN A 88 -3.56 -18.84 1.84
N LEU A 89 -3.27 -17.91 2.77
CA LEU A 89 -3.78 -17.99 4.13
C LEU A 89 -5.28 -17.69 4.18
N SER A 90 -6.04 -18.44 4.98
CA SER A 90 -7.50 -18.31 5.02
C SER A 90 -7.95 -16.98 5.61
N GLU A 91 -7.24 -16.47 6.59
CA GLU A 91 -7.43 -15.17 7.22
C GLU A 91 -7.14 -14.03 6.25
N VAL A 92 -6.09 -14.13 5.42
CA VAL A 92 -5.77 -13.13 4.38
C VAL A 92 -6.86 -13.12 3.31
N ARG A 93 -7.31 -14.29 2.85
CA ARG A 93 -8.44 -14.38 1.94
C ARG A 93 -9.75 -13.88 2.55
N SER A 94 -9.94 -14.03 3.85
CA SER A 94 -11.14 -13.56 4.54
C SER A 94 -11.13 -12.04 4.67
N PHE A 95 -9.98 -11.46 5.02
CA PHE A 95 -9.74 -10.02 4.99
C PHE A 95 -9.99 -9.43 3.60
N ARG A 96 -9.40 -10.01 2.56
CA ARG A 96 -9.62 -9.55 1.19
C ARG A 96 -11.08 -9.67 0.76
N ARG A 97 -11.75 -10.79 1.07
CA ARG A 97 -13.18 -10.96 0.72
C ARG A 97 -14.08 -9.96 1.44
N TYR A 98 -13.76 -9.61 2.69
CA TYR A 98 -14.49 -8.57 3.41
C TYR A 98 -14.36 -7.23 2.68
N LEU A 99 -13.12 -6.82 2.36
CA LEU A 99 -12.86 -5.58 1.62
C LEU A 99 -13.56 -5.55 0.25
N ASP A 100 -13.42 -6.63 -0.54
CA ASP A 100 -14.11 -6.76 -1.84
C ASP A 100 -15.64 -6.68 -1.66
N GLY A 101 -16.18 -7.23 -0.57
CA GLY A 101 -17.61 -7.21 -0.23
C GLY A 101 -18.16 -5.82 0.10
N ILE A 102 -17.33 -4.93 0.63
CA ILE A 102 -17.67 -3.52 0.89
C ILE A 102 -17.24 -2.59 -0.24
N GLY A 103 -16.90 -3.14 -1.41
CA GLY A 103 -16.55 -2.40 -2.62
C GLY A 103 -15.07 -2.02 -2.75
N PHE A 104 -14.22 -2.32 -1.77
CA PHE A 104 -12.81 -1.98 -1.81
C PHE A 104 -11.96 -3.10 -2.43
N SER A 105 -11.60 -2.93 -3.71
CA SER A 105 -10.72 -3.89 -4.39
C SER A 105 -9.25 -3.51 -4.26
N VAL A 106 -8.59 -4.17 -3.33
CA VAL A 106 -7.14 -4.11 -3.11
C VAL A 106 -6.33 -4.29 -4.40
N VAL A 107 -6.71 -5.25 -5.23
CA VAL A 107 -6.00 -5.57 -6.48
C VAL A 107 -6.14 -4.43 -7.51
N HIS A 108 -7.29 -3.75 -7.52
CA HIS A 108 -7.50 -2.61 -8.39
C HIS A 108 -6.61 -1.43 -7.97
N VAL A 109 -6.63 -1.07 -6.69
CA VAL A 109 -5.80 0.02 -6.13
C VAL A 109 -4.33 -0.21 -6.44
N TRP A 110 -3.84 -1.43 -6.21
CA TRP A 110 -2.47 -1.78 -6.52
C TRP A 110 -2.13 -1.61 -8.01
N ARG A 111 -3.00 -2.10 -8.91
CA ARG A 111 -2.80 -1.95 -10.36
C ARG A 111 -2.70 -0.48 -10.76
N GLU A 112 -3.58 0.36 -10.23
CA GLU A 112 -3.57 1.79 -10.53
C GLU A 112 -2.37 2.51 -9.93
N LEU A 113 -1.86 2.06 -8.79
CA LEU A 113 -0.60 2.54 -8.23
C LEU A 113 0.58 2.17 -9.13
N THR A 114 0.74 0.88 -9.49
CA THR A 114 1.87 0.40 -10.30
C THR A 114 1.93 1.05 -11.69
N LYS A 115 0.78 1.38 -12.28
CA LYS A 115 0.74 2.11 -13.58
C LYS A 115 1.37 3.51 -13.53
N ARG A 116 1.42 4.12 -12.35
CA ARG A 116 1.95 5.48 -12.15
C ARG A 116 3.44 5.49 -11.85
N PHE A 117 4.02 4.34 -11.49
CA PHE A 117 5.44 4.19 -11.29
C PHE A 117 6.12 3.74 -12.58
N ASP A 118 7.14 4.49 -13.02
CA ASP A 118 8.10 3.99 -14.00
C ASP A 118 9.20 3.21 -13.26
N VAL A 119 9.13 1.89 -13.35
CA VAL A 119 10.09 0.99 -12.71
C VAL A 119 11.48 1.12 -13.34
N GLU A 120 11.58 1.45 -14.62
CA GLU A 120 12.87 1.60 -15.31
C GLU A 120 13.62 2.82 -14.79
N GLU A 121 12.90 3.90 -14.45
CA GLU A 121 13.47 5.12 -13.89
C GLU A 121 14.10 4.90 -12.51
N ILE A 122 13.49 4.06 -11.66
CA ILE A 122 14.03 3.74 -10.32
C ILE A 122 15.41 3.06 -10.42
N PHE A 123 15.62 2.23 -11.45
CA PHE A 123 16.86 1.50 -11.67
C PHE A 123 17.85 2.20 -12.60
N ALA A 124 17.44 3.32 -13.23
CA ALA A 124 18.30 4.06 -14.12
C ALA A 124 19.53 4.60 -13.38
N GLU A 125 20.66 4.69 -14.07
CA GLU A 125 21.88 5.30 -13.53
C GLU A 125 21.59 6.74 -13.09
N PRO A 126 22.03 7.16 -11.89
CA PRO A 126 21.77 8.51 -11.42
C PRO A 126 22.41 9.54 -12.37
N ASP A 127 21.80 10.70 -12.53
CA ASP A 127 22.40 11.82 -13.26
C ASP A 127 23.34 12.64 -12.34
N GLU A 128 23.90 13.76 -12.83
CA GLU A 128 24.77 14.61 -12.01
C GLU A 128 23.99 15.30 -10.87
N ALA A 129 22.73 15.66 -11.10
CA ALA A 129 21.88 16.29 -10.10
C ALA A 129 21.64 15.32 -8.92
N MET A 130 21.25 14.08 -9.21
CA MET A 130 21.04 13.01 -8.23
C MET A 130 22.33 12.70 -7.46
N ARG A 131 23.47 12.57 -8.16
CA ARG A 131 24.78 12.34 -7.53
C ARG A 131 25.18 13.46 -6.56
N SER A 132 24.70 14.68 -6.80
CA SER A 132 24.97 15.83 -5.94
C SER A 132 24.06 15.90 -4.72
N LEU A 133 22.94 15.16 -4.72
CA LEU A 133 22.09 15.03 -3.53
C LEU A 133 22.90 14.31 -2.44
N ASN A 134 23.01 14.94 -1.27
CA ASN A 134 23.71 14.40 -0.11
C ASN A 134 22.68 14.08 0.99
N LEU A 135 21.68 13.27 0.64
CA LEU A 135 20.62 12.85 1.55
C LEU A 135 21.18 11.79 2.50
N THR A 136 20.70 11.80 3.74
CA THR A 136 21.04 10.75 4.71
C THR A 136 20.07 9.59 4.52
N THR A 137 20.56 8.47 4.01
CA THR A 137 19.76 7.24 3.89
C THR A 137 19.73 6.48 5.23
N ARG A 138 18.59 5.84 5.52
CA ARG A 138 18.36 5.12 6.78
C ARG A 138 17.71 3.75 6.54
N GLY A 139 18.08 3.09 5.44
CA GLY A 139 17.51 1.82 5.04
C GLY A 139 16.04 1.91 4.62
N LEU A 140 15.35 0.77 4.54
CA LEU A 140 13.96 0.73 4.08
C LEU A 140 13.00 1.48 5.02
N ASN A 141 13.23 1.44 6.34
CA ASN A 141 12.43 2.22 7.28
C ASN A 141 12.64 3.73 7.06
N GLY A 142 13.87 4.16 6.76
CA GLY A 142 14.19 5.52 6.35
C GLY A 142 13.48 5.94 5.07
N LEU A 143 13.50 5.07 4.05
CA LEU A 143 12.79 5.30 2.80
C LEU A 143 11.29 5.49 3.03
N VAL A 144 10.66 4.66 3.88
CA VAL A 144 9.24 4.82 4.23
C VAL A 144 8.98 6.15 4.94
N ASP A 145 9.81 6.55 5.91
CA ASP A 145 9.69 7.85 6.57
C ASP A 145 9.79 9.01 5.57
N ASP A 146 10.78 8.94 4.67
CA ASP A 146 11.05 10.02 3.72
C ASP A 146 9.96 10.09 2.63
N ILE A 147 9.39 8.95 2.19
CA ILE A 147 8.21 8.92 1.31
C ILE A 147 7.00 9.54 2.01
N LEU A 148 6.75 9.18 3.28
CA LEU A 148 5.65 9.77 4.04
C LEU A 148 5.82 11.28 4.18
N ALA A 149 7.04 11.77 4.34
CA ALA A 149 7.35 13.19 4.42
C ALA A 149 7.10 13.96 3.10
N LEU A 150 7.08 13.28 1.94
CA LEU A 150 6.73 13.87 0.64
C LEU A 150 5.21 14.01 0.45
N LEU A 151 4.40 13.21 1.14
CA LEU A 151 2.96 13.22 0.94
C LEU A 151 2.33 14.54 1.44
N PRO A 152 1.37 15.12 0.71
CA PRO A 152 0.69 16.34 1.15
C PRO A 152 -0.34 16.01 2.23
N GLN A 153 0.10 15.90 3.49
CA GLN A 153 -0.74 15.48 4.61
C GLN A 153 -2.06 16.24 4.71
N ASP A 154 -1.99 17.57 4.66
CA ASP A 154 -3.15 18.44 4.82
C ASP A 154 -4.17 18.21 3.70
N GLU A 155 -3.71 18.05 2.46
CA GLU A 155 -4.57 17.77 1.30
C GLU A 155 -5.23 16.39 1.41
N ILE A 156 -4.50 15.38 1.90
CA ILE A 156 -5.06 14.05 2.15
C ILE A 156 -6.15 14.12 3.21
N ILE A 157 -5.94 14.86 4.30
CA ILE A 157 -6.92 15.02 5.38
C ILE A 157 -8.14 15.81 4.88
N LEU A 158 -7.93 16.89 4.12
CA LEU A 158 -9.02 17.67 3.53
C LEU A 158 -9.86 16.82 2.57
N LEU A 159 -9.22 16.06 1.68
CA LEU A 159 -9.90 15.14 0.78
C LEU A 159 -10.66 14.06 1.55
N PHE A 160 -10.09 13.55 2.64
CA PHE A 160 -10.77 12.58 3.50
C PHE A 160 -12.09 13.12 4.05
N PHE A 161 -12.09 14.31 4.65
CA PHE A 161 -13.32 14.90 5.18
C PHE A 161 -14.31 15.28 4.08
N ASP A 162 -13.83 15.81 2.95
CA ASP A 162 -14.67 16.09 1.78
C ASP A 162 -15.38 14.82 1.28
N LYS A 163 -14.66 13.70 1.12
CA LYS A 163 -15.26 12.43 0.70
C LYS A 163 -16.23 11.86 1.74
N LEU A 164 -15.93 12.03 3.03
CA LEU A 164 -16.81 11.60 4.12
C LEU A 164 -18.12 12.41 4.17
N GLU A 165 -18.13 13.66 3.71
CA GLU A 165 -19.34 14.48 3.67
C GLU A 165 -20.11 14.35 2.34
N THR A 166 -19.39 14.16 1.23
CA THR A 166 -19.97 14.28 -0.13
C THR A 166 -20.17 12.95 -0.85
N SER A 167 -19.43 11.89 -0.49
CA SER A 167 -19.53 10.58 -1.13
C SER A 167 -20.21 9.56 -0.20
N ASN A 168 -21.40 9.13 -0.59
CA ASN A 168 -22.13 8.06 0.11
C ASN A 168 -21.34 6.74 0.11
N ASP A 169 -20.68 6.42 -1.01
CA ASP A 169 -19.89 5.19 -1.15
C ASP A 169 -18.67 5.19 -0.22
N PHE A 170 -17.95 6.32 -0.16
CA PHE A 170 -16.80 6.47 0.74
C PHE A 170 -17.22 6.45 2.21
N SER A 171 -18.31 7.14 2.54
CA SER A 171 -18.87 7.17 3.90
C SER A 171 -19.30 5.79 4.36
N TYR A 172 -20.00 5.04 3.50
CA TYR A 172 -20.39 3.67 3.77
C TYR A 172 -19.15 2.78 3.96
N PHE A 173 -18.16 2.88 3.08
CA PHE A 173 -16.89 2.16 3.23
C PHE A 173 -16.24 2.44 4.59
N PHE A 174 -16.15 3.71 4.99
CA PHE A 174 -15.55 4.10 6.26
C PHE A 174 -16.34 3.57 7.47
N GLU A 175 -17.67 3.61 7.42
CA GLU A 175 -18.54 3.02 8.44
C GLU A 175 -18.32 1.49 8.56
N GLN A 176 -18.21 0.79 7.43
CA GLN A 176 -17.95 -0.65 7.43
C GLN A 176 -16.58 -0.97 8.03
N VAL A 177 -15.56 -0.19 7.73
CA VAL A 177 -14.23 -0.38 8.32
C VAL A 177 -14.23 -0.10 9.84
N GLY A 178 -15.08 0.81 10.32
CA GLY A 178 -15.31 1.02 11.76
C GLY A 178 -16.19 -0.04 12.44
N SER A 179 -16.67 -1.05 11.70
CA SER A 179 -17.61 -2.04 12.23
C SER A 179 -16.92 -3.13 13.06
N GLY A 180 -17.68 -3.72 13.99
CA GLY A 180 -17.23 -4.91 14.71
C GLY A 180 -16.98 -6.12 13.80
N GLU A 181 -17.60 -6.19 12.62
CA GLU A 181 -17.30 -7.25 11.65
C GLU A 181 -15.88 -7.07 11.08
N PHE A 182 -15.51 -5.85 10.70
CA PHE A 182 -14.15 -5.55 10.27
C PHE A 182 -13.15 -5.84 11.38
N GLU A 183 -13.44 -5.45 12.63
CA GLU A 183 -12.59 -5.73 13.78
C GLU A 183 -12.37 -7.24 13.96
N ASN A 184 -13.41 -8.07 13.82
CA ASN A 184 -13.28 -9.53 13.89
C ASN A 184 -12.38 -10.08 12.79
N VAL A 185 -12.54 -9.60 11.55
CA VAL A 185 -11.71 -10.03 10.42
C VAL A 185 -10.26 -9.59 10.60
N LEU A 186 -10.04 -8.39 11.12
CA LEU A 186 -8.71 -7.87 11.46
C LEU A 186 -8.06 -8.68 12.58
N ASN A 187 -8.80 -9.03 13.63
CA ASN A 187 -8.32 -9.84 14.74
C ASN A 187 -7.89 -11.25 14.29
N MET A 188 -8.61 -11.86 13.35
CA MET A 188 -8.20 -13.13 12.73
C MET A 188 -6.87 -12.99 11.98
N LEU A 189 -6.70 -11.88 11.24
CA LEU A 189 -5.46 -11.60 10.51
C LEU A 189 -4.28 -11.42 11.48
N GLN A 190 -4.45 -10.57 12.51
CA GLN A 190 -3.39 -10.25 13.48
C GLN A 190 -3.01 -11.44 14.36
N SER A 191 -3.96 -12.32 14.69
CA SER A 191 -3.72 -13.50 15.52
C SER A 191 -3.05 -14.65 14.76
N SER A 192 -2.98 -14.61 13.43
CA SER A 192 -2.36 -15.67 12.62
C SER A 192 -0.87 -15.88 12.90
N GLN A 193 -0.54 -17.09 13.34
CA GLN A 193 0.85 -17.51 13.56
C GLN A 193 1.58 -17.70 12.23
N GLN A 194 0.92 -18.27 11.23
CA GLN A 194 1.48 -18.49 9.90
C GLN A 194 1.84 -17.16 9.24
N LEU A 195 0.94 -16.17 9.30
CA LEU A 195 1.22 -14.84 8.78
C LEU A 195 2.43 -14.22 9.47
N ARG A 196 2.51 -14.27 10.81
CA ARG A 196 3.68 -13.76 11.55
C ARG A 196 4.99 -14.41 11.12
N ILE A 197 5.01 -15.71 10.86
CA ILE A 197 6.20 -16.42 10.38
C ILE A 197 6.62 -15.92 9.00
N LEU A 198 5.67 -15.71 8.08
CA LEU A 198 5.94 -15.19 6.74
C LEU A 198 6.44 -13.74 6.77
N LEU A 199 5.81 -12.89 7.59
CA LEU A 199 6.27 -11.51 7.80
C LEU A 199 7.68 -11.46 8.40
N TRP A 200 7.99 -12.35 9.34
CA TRP A 200 9.34 -12.45 9.89
C TRP A 200 10.39 -12.87 8.85
N ARG A 201 10.03 -13.75 7.90
CA ARG A 201 10.91 -14.08 6.76
C ARG A 201 11.20 -12.84 5.91
N LEU A 202 10.17 -12.06 5.58
CA LEU A 202 10.33 -10.80 4.84
C LEU A 202 11.20 -9.79 5.61
N GLN A 203 11.02 -9.69 6.93
CA GLN A 203 11.79 -8.78 7.78
C GLN A 203 13.30 -9.07 7.74
N ARG A 204 13.72 -10.32 7.51
CA ARG A 204 15.15 -10.67 7.34
C ARG A 204 15.77 -10.04 6.09
N HIS A 205 14.94 -9.60 5.14
CA HIS A 205 15.32 -8.87 3.93
C HIS A 205 14.99 -7.37 4.05
N GLY A 206 14.76 -6.87 5.27
CA GLY A 206 14.52 -5.44 5.55
C GLY A 206 13.05 -5.00 5.47
N PHE A 207 12.13 -5.88 5.07
CA PHE A 207 10.70 -5.58 4.98
C PHE A 207 10.02 -5.65 6.36
N ASP A 208 10.15 -4.59 7.14
CA ASP A 208 9.52 -4.47 8.46
C ASP A 208 8.05 -4.03 8.36
N ILE A 209 7.22 -4.91 7.79
CA ILE A 209 5.79 -4.68 7.57
C ILE A 209 5.06 -4.14 8.83
N PRO A 210 5.22 -4.72 10.04
CA PRO A 210 4.61 -4.17 11.25
C PRO A 210 5.17 -2.78 11.62
N GLY A 211 6.45 -2.53 11.39
CA GLY A 211 7.07 -1.21 11.57
C GLY A 211 6.48 -0.16 10.63
N TRP A 212 6.28 -0.50 9.36
CA TRP A 212 5.71 0.40 8.34
C TRP A 212 4.27 0.79 8.68
N ILE A 213 3.48 -0.16 9.17
CA ILE A 213 2.13 0.13 9.71
C ILE A 213 2.22 1.20 10.78
N GLN A 214 3.17 1.09 11.72
CA GLN A 214 3.31 2.08 12.79
C GLN A 214 3.78 3.44 12.27
N GLN A 215 4.65 3.49 11.26
CA GLN A 215 5.09 4.75 10.63
C GLN A 215 3.89 5.46 9.99
N ILE A 216 3.08 4.74 9.23
CA ILE A 216 1.86 5.28 8.61
C ILE A 216 0.87 5.75 9.69
N GLN A 217 0.64 4.94 10.74
CA GLN A 217 -0.21 5.33 11.86
C GLN A 217 0.26 6.63 12.50
N ARG A 218 1.56 6.74 12.81
CA ARG A 218 2.14 7.93 13.42
C ARG A 218 1.92 9.14 12.53
N TYR A 219 2.26 9.04 11.24
CA TYR A 219 2.06 10.10 10.26
C TYR A 219 0.66 10.70 10.37
N PHE A 220 -0.40 9.88 10.29
CA PHE A 220 -1.78 10.36 10.38
C PHE A 220 -2.30 10.66 11.80
N SER A 221 -1.61 10.25 12.86
CA SER A 221 -2.05 10.51 14.24
C SER A 221 -1.66 11.90 14.75
N PHE A 222 -0.67 12.55 14.12
CA PHE A 222 -0.20 13.88 14.53
C PHE A 222 -1.19 15.02 14.24
N SER A 223 -2.31 14.76 13.57
CA SER A 223 -3.39 15.71 13.31
C SER A 223 -4.52 15.71 14.36
N SER A 224 -4.37 14.95 15.46
CA SER A 224 -5.32 14.99 16.59
C SER A 224 -5.12 16.27 17.43
N PHE A 225 -5.74 17.37 16.99
CA PHE A 225 -6.06 18.55 17.81
C PHE A 225 -7.51 18.50 18.32
#